data_AF-A0A800M8Q5-F1
#
_entry.id   AF-A0A800M8Q5-F1
#
_cell.length_a   1.000
_cell.length_b   1.000
_cell.length_c   1.000
_cell.angle_alpha   90.00
_cell.angle_beta   90.00
_cell.angle_gamma   90.00
#
_symmetry.space_group_name_H-M   'P 1'
#
loop_
_entity.id
_entity.type
_entity.pdbx_description
1 polymer ?
#
loop_
_entity_poly.entity_id
_entity_poly.type
_entity_poly.pdbx_seq_one_letter_code
_entity_poly.pdbx_strand_id
1 'polypeptide(L)'
;ELLVPLFYCLVGFQVFWLAFDLYSHLDEYRAMGLSTALITQLCVMKMPELLTTVLPVALLLALLYTLTNHARHNELVAMRAAGVSLARICWPYLAVGLFFAAVLFGVTELLGPRASARA
;
A
#
# COMPACT_ATOMS: atom_id res chain seq x y z
N GLU A 1 9.53 12.47 -4.45
CA GLU A 1 8.12 12.85 -4.18
C GLU A 1 7.19 11.66 -3.97
N LEU A 2 7.35 10.55 -4.71
CA LEU A 2 6.46 9.37 -4.65
C LEU A 2 6.25 8.71 -3.27
N LEU A 3 7.28 8.66 -2.41
CA LEU A 3 7.20 7.94 -1.13
C LEU A 3 6.21 8.57 -0.13
N VAL A 4 6.05 9.88 -0.16
CA VAL A 4 5.14 10.62 0.73
C VAL A 4 3.66 10.28 0.44
N PRO A 5 3.14 10.43 -0.79
CA PRO A 5 1.77 10.03 -1.11
C PRO A 5 1.59 8.51 -1.00
N LEU A 6 2.62 7.70 -1.26
CA LEU A 6 2.55 6.25 -1.02
C LEU A 6 2.28 5.95 0.46
N PHE A 7 3.01 6.60 1.36
CA PHE A 7 2.79 6.45 2.80
C PHE A 7 1.38 6.90 3.20
N TYR A 8 0.91 8.05 2.73
CA TYR A 8 -0.45 8.52 3.00
C TYR A 8 -1.52 7.56 2.48
N CYS A 9 -1.37 7.03 1.26
CA CYS A 9 -2.30 6.04 0.71
C CYS A 9 -2.30 4.77 1.56
N LEU A 10 -1.13 4.23 1.91
CA LEU A 10 -1.02 3.03 2.74
C LEU A 10 -1.68 3.22 4.11
N VAL A 11 -1.35 4.31 4.82
CA VAL A 11 -1.94 4.61 6.13
C VAL A 11 -3.44 4.84 6.01
N GLY A 12 -3.89 5.59 5.01
CA GLY A 12 -5.30 5.88 4.78
C GLY A 12 -6.12 4.61 4.53
N PHE A 13 -5.65 3.72 3.66
CA PHE A 13 -6.32 2.44 3.40
C PHE A 13 -6.27 1.51 4.62
N GLN A 14 -5.18 1.49 5.38
CA GLN A 14 -5.08 0.70 6.61
C GLN A 14 -6.10 1.17 7.66
N VAL A 15 -6.22 2.48 7.88
CA VAL A 15 -7.20 3.05 8.81
C VAL A 15 -8.62 2.78 8.33
N PHE A 16 -8.90 2.99 7.05
CA PHE A 16 -10.22 2.73 6.47
C PHE A 16 -10.63 1.28 6.63
N TRP A 17 -9.71 0.35 6.31
CA TRP A 17 -9.97 -1.07 6.43
C TRP A 17 -10.16 -1.48 7.89
N LEU A 18 -9.34 -0.99 8.81
CA LEU A 18 -9.47 -1.27 10.25
C LEU A 18 -10.84 -0.81 10.78
N ALA A 19 -11.29 0.38 10.37
CA ALA A 19 -12.60 0.88 10.73
C ALA A 19 -13.72 -0.02 10.16
N PHE A 20 -13.57 -0.49 8.92
CA PHE A 20 -14.53 -1.40 8.28
C PHE A 20 -14.54 -2.79 8.93
N ASP A 21 -13.40 -3.40 9.23
CA ASP A 21 -13.26 -4.71 9.89
C ASP A 21 -13.88 -4.66 11.29
N LEU A 22 -13.60 -3.60 12.05
CA LEU A 22 -14.22 -3.39 13.35
C LEU A 22 -15.73 -3.23 13.22
N TYR A 23 -16.21 -2.39 12.30
CA TYR A 23 -17.65 -2.17 12.12
C TYR A 23 -18.40 -3.44 11.70
N SER A 24 -17.83 -4.21 10.78
CA SER A 24 -18.44 -5.43 10.24
C SER A 24 -18.48 -6.58 11.24
N HIS A 25 -17.48 -6.71 12.12
CA HIS A 25 -17.41 -7.80 13.11
C HIS A 25 -17.73 -7.35 14.53
N LEU A 26 -18.22 -6.12 14.71
CA LEU A 26 -18.49 -5.52 16.03
C LEU A 26 -19.43 -6.39 16.87
N ASP A 27 -20.49 -6.92 16.25
CA ASP A 27 -21.48 -7.76 16.92
C ASP A 27 -20.93 -9.14 17.26
N GLU A 28 -20.11 -9.73 16.39
CA GLU A 28 -19.42 -10.99 16.64
C GLU A 28 -18.41 -10.88 17.78
N TYR A 29 -17.60 -9.81 17.80
CA TYR A 29 -16.63 -9.56 18.86
C TYR A 29 -17.31 -9.35 20.22
N ARG A 30 -18.47 -8.70 20.22
CA ARG A 30 -19.31 -8.55 21.42
C ARG A 30 -19.92 -9.88 21.85
N ALA A 31 -20.45 -10.67 20.93
CA ALA A 31 -21.05 -11.97 21.21
C ALA A 31 -20.04 -12.98 21.76
N MET A 32 -18.79 -12.93 21.30
CA MET A 32 -17.68 -13.76 21.79
C MET A 32 -17.03 -13.24 23.08
N GLY A 33 -17.44 -12.07 23.60
CA GLY A 33 -16.88 -11.49 24.83
C GLY A 33 -15.40 -11.16 24.73
N LEU A 34 -14.90 -10.82 23.53
CA LEU A 34 -13.47 -10.62 23.32
C LEU A 34 -12.95 -9.40 24.09
N SER A 35 -11.83 -9.60 24.79
CA SER A 35 -11.08 -8.49 25.40
C SER A 35 -10.57 -7.54 24.33
N THR A 36 -10.56 -6.24 24.62
CA THR A 36 -9.99 -5.19 23.76
C THR A 36 -8.52 -5.45 23.42
N ALA A 37 -7.79 -6.14 24.31
CA ALA A 37 -6.42 -6.58 24.06
C ALA A 37 -6.34 -7.66 22.95
N LEU A 38 -7.32 -8.55 22.86
CA LEU A 38 -7.34 -9.57 21.81
C LEU A 38 -7.72 -8.98 20.46
N ILE A 39 -8.66 -8.02 20.43
CA ILE A 39 -9.06 -7.30 19.22
C ILE A 39 -7.85 -6.56 18.62
N THR A 40 -7.09 -5.84 19.45
CA THR A 40 -5.88 -5.14 18.98
C THR A 40 -4.80 -6.10 18.48
N GLN A 41 -4.62 -7.26 19.13
CA GLN A 41 -3.69 -8.29 18.68
C GLN A 41 -4.10 -8.91 17.33
N LEU A 42 -5.39 -9.15 17.13
CA LEU A 42 -5.96 -9.59 15.85
C LEU A 42 -5.73 -8.57 14.74
N CYS A 43 -5.94 -7.29 15.03
CA CYS A 43 -5.69 -6.22 14.07
C CYS A 43 -4.23 -6.23 13.62
N VAL A 44 -3.27 -6.29 14.55
CA VAL A 44 -1.83 -6.32 14.24
C VAL A 44 -1.45 -7.56 13.42
N MET A 45 -2.06 -8.72 13.71
CA MET A 45 -1.83 -9.96 12.95
C MET A 45 -2.35 -9.88 11.50
N LYS A 46 -3.46 -9.17 11.27
CA LYS A 46 -4.05 -8.98 9.94
C LYS A 46 -3.41 -7.86 9.12
N MET A 47 -2.73 -6.89 9.75
CA MET A 47 -2.02 -5.79 9.07
C MET A 47 -1.11 -6.23 7.91
N PRO A 48 -0.21 -7.23 8.05
CA PRO A 48 0.69 -7.63 6.96
C PRO A 48 -0.04 -8.21 5.75
N GLU A 49 -1.10 -8.99 5.96
CA GLU A 49 -1.92 -9.57 4.89
C GLU A 49 -2.73 -8.49 4.14
N LEU A 50 -3.19 -7.47 4.87
CA LEU A 50 -3.81 -6.32 4.24
C LEU A 50 -2.78 -5.51 3.43
N LEU A 51 -1.58 -5.33 3.96
CA LEU A 51 -0.52 -4.56 3.31
C LEU A 51 -0.19 -5.15 1.93
N THR A 52 -0.09 -6.48 1.81
CA THR A 52 0.20 -7.14 0.52
C THR A 52 -0.88 -6.89 -0.53
N THR A 53 -2.14 -6.80 -0.10
CA THR A 53 -3.29 -6.56 -0.99
C THR A 53 -3.42 -5.09 -1.38
N VAL A 54 -3.18 -4.17 -0.43
CA VAL A 54 -3.37 -2.72 -0.60
C VAL A 54 -2.18 -2.06 -1.30
N LEU A 55 -0.96 -2.57 -1.09
CA LEU A 55 0.28 -2.02 -1.65
C LEU A 55 0.22 -1.73 -3.16
N PRO A 56 -0.25 -2.63 -4.06
CA PRO A 56 -0.32 -2.34 -5.49
C PRO A 56 -1.27 -1.18 -5.81
N VAL A 57 -2.40 -1.08 -5.11
CA VAL A 57 -3.37 0.01 -5.29
C VAL A 57 -2.80 1.34 -4.78
N ALA A 58 -2.15 1.32 -3.61
CA ALA A 58 -1.49 2.50 -3.05
C ALA A 58 -0.35 3.02 -3.93
N LEU A 59 0.45 2.13 -4.54
CA LEU A 59 1.50 2.49 -5.49
C LEU A 59 0.94 3.19 -6.72
N LEU A 60 -0.17 2.68 -7.29
CA LEU A 60 -0.81 3.29 -8.44
C LEU A 60 -1.29 4.72 -8.13
N LEU A 61 -1.96 4.89 -7.00
CA LEU A 61 -2.50 6.19 -6.57
C LEU A 61 -1.39 7.19 -6.23
N ALA A 62 -0.34 6.75 -5.54
CA ALA A 62 0.82 7.58 -5.25
C ALA A 62 1.52 8.06 -6.53
N LEU A 63 1.65 7.17 -7.52
CA LEU A 63 2.24 7.48 -8.82
C LEU A 63 1.37 8.48 -9.59
N LEU A 64 0.06 8.26 -9.62
CA LEU A 64 -0.88 9.18 -10.25
C LEU A 64 -0.81 10.57 -9.61
N TYR A 65 -0.81 10.63 -8.27
CA TYR A 65 -0.70 11.89 -7.53
C TYR A 65 0.61 12.61 -7.86
N THR A 66 1.74 11.89 -7.84
CA THR A 66 3.06 12.48 -8.08
C THR A 66 3.19 13.01 -9.51
N LEU A 67 2.77 12.24 -10.51
CA LEU A 67 2.78 12.68 -11.91
C LEU A 67 1.84 13.86 -12.14
N THR A 68 0.67 13.85 -11.51
CA THR A 68 -0.28 14.98 -11.57
C THR A 68 0.34 16.22 -10.94
N ASN A 69 1.05 16.08 -9.82
CA ASN A 69 1.72 17.19 -9.17
C ASN A 69 2.82 17.81 -10.05
N HIS A 70 3.67 16.98 -10.66
CA HIS A 70 4.67 17.45 -11.62
C HIS A 70 4.05 18.08 -12.88
N ALA A 71 2.90 17.58 -13.33
CA ALA A 71 2.15 18.19 -14.44
C ALA A 71 1.61 19.58 -14.07
N ARG A 72 1.01 19.73 -12.87
CA ARG A 72 0.43 20.99 -12.38
C ARG A 72 1.46 22.10 -12.21
N HIS A 73 2.68 21.75 -11.79
CA HIS A 73 3.78 22.69 -11.64
C HIS A 73 4.60 22.87 -12.93
N ASN A 74 4.13 22.34 -14.06
CA ASN A 74 4.83 22.36 -15.36
C ASN A 74 6.24 21.75 -15.35
N GLU A 75 6.59 20.96 -14.34
CA GLU A 75 7.91 20.33 -14.22
C GLU A 75 8.11 19.27 -15.31
N LEU A 76 7.06 18.50 -15.63
CA LEU A 76 7.10 17.56 -16.77
C LEU A 76 7.34 18.28 -18.10
N VAL A 77 6.71 19.44 -18.29
CA VAL A 77 6.87 20.26 -19.50
C VAL A 77 8.28 20.83 -19.57
N ALA A 78 8.80 21.35 -18.45
CA ALA A 78 10.16 21.88 -18.36
C ALA A 78 11.23 20.80 -18.65
N MET A 79 11.09 19.59 -18.07
CA MET A 79 11.99 18.48 -18.34
C MET A 79 11.96 18.06 -19.82
N ARG A 80 10.77 18.01 -20.42
CA ARG A 80 10.60 17.71 -21.84
C ARG A 80 11.21 18.78 -22.75
N ALA A 81 11.04 20.06 -22.40
CA ALA A 81 11.65 21.19 -23.10
C ALA A 81 13.18 21.19 -23.01
N ALA A 82 13.73 20.70 -21.90
CA ALA A 82 15.17 20.47 -21.72
C ALA A 82 15.70 19.23 -22.47
N GLY A 83 14.87 18.55 -23.27
CA GLY A 83 15.27 17.39 -24.07
C GLY A 83 15.30 16.06 -23.30
N VAL A 84 14.77 16.01 -22.07
CA VAL A 84 14.70 14.75 -21.32
C VAL A 84 13.65 13.84 -21.95
N SER A 85 14.06 12.61 -22.29
CA SER A 85 13.15 11.61 -22.84
C SER A 85 12.12 11.16 -21.79
N LEU A 86 10.90 10.86 -22.24
CA LEU A 86 9.84 10.37 -21.35
C LEU A 86 10.26 9.06 -20.64
N ALA A 87 11.01 8.19 -21.34
CA ALA A 87 11.53 6.96 -20.76
C ALA A 87 12.44 7.19 -19.55
N ARG A 88 13.30 8.24 -19.59
CA ARG A 88 14.17 8.60 -18.46
C ARG A 88 13.38 9.14 -17.27
N ILE A 89 12.27 9.83 -17.52
CA ILE A 89 11.34 10.29 -16.47
C ILE A 89 10.61 9.09 -15.85
N CYS A 90 10.18 8.11 -16.65
CA CYS A 90 9.46 6.92 -16.16
C CYS A 90 10.37 5.93 -15.38
N TRP A 91 11.65 5.86 -15.73
CA TRP A 91 12.61 4.93 -15.13
C TRP A 91 12.64 4.91 -13.59
N PRO A 92 12.75 6.05 -12.88
CA PRO A 92 12.75 6.04 -11.41
C PRO A 92 11.45 5.48 -10.81
N TYR A 93 10.30 5.73 -11.44
CA TYR A 93 9.02 5.20 -10.98
C TYR A 93 8.94 3.68 -11.18
N LEU A 94 9.43 3.18 -12.32
CA LEU A 94 9.51 1.75 -12.59
C LEU A 94 10.47 1.05 -11.63
N ALA A 95 11.61 1.67 -11.29
CA ALA A 95 12.55 1.12 -10.32
C ALA A 95 11.90 0.96 -8.93
N VAL A 96 11.12 1.94 -8.47
CA VAL A 96 10.37 1.84 -7.21
C VAL A 96 9.28 0.77 -7.29
N GLY A 97 8.52 0.71 -8.39
CA GLY A 97 7.51 -0.32 -8.60
C GLY A 97 8.11 -1.73 -8.58
N LEU A 98 9.24 -1.92 -9.27
CA LEU A 98 9.96 -3.19 -9.30
C LEU A 98 10.51 -3.57 -7.91
N PHE A 99 11.04 -2.60 -7.17
CA PHE A 99 11.49 -2.81 -5.79
C PHE A 99 10.34 -3.31 -4.91
N PHE A 100 9.19 -2.63 -4.90
CA PHE A 100 8.05 -3.06 -4.09
C PHE A 100 7.43 -4.36 -4.60
N ALA A 101 7.46 -4.64 -5.90
CA ALA A 101 7.04 -5.92 -6.46
C ALA A 101 7.95 -7.07 -5.99
N ALA A 102 9.27 -6.86 -5.95
CA ALA A 102 10.22 -7.86 -5.43
C ALA A 102 10.04 -8.07 -3.92
N VAL A 103 9.81 -7.00 -3.15
CA VAL A 103 9.48 -7.08 -1.72
C VAL A 103 8.18 -7.87 -1.53
N LEU A 104 7.13 -7.53 -2.27
CA LEU A 104 5.84 -8.21 -2.20
C LEU A 104 5.96 -9.69 -2.58
N PHE A 105 6.71 -9.99 -3.64
CA PHE A 105 6.99 -11.37 -4.04
C PHE A 105 7.70 -12.13 -2.92
N GLY A 106 8.74 -11.55 -2.31
CA GLY A 106 9.44 -12.15 -1.17
C GLY A 106 8.52 -12.37 0.04
N VAL A 107 7.69 -11.37 0.37
CA VAL A 107 6.71 -11.45 1.47
C VAL A 107 5.70 -12.56 1.19
N THR A 108 5.10 -12.60 0.01
CA THR A 108 4.10 -13.61 -0.38
C THR A 108 4.70 -15.02 -0.46
N GLU A 109 5.91 -15.20 -1.00
CA GLU A 109 6.58 -16.49 -1.06
C GLU A 109 7.12 -16.96 0.30
N LEU A 110 7.43 -16.07 1.24
CA LEU A 110 7.89 -16.45 2.59
C LEU A 110 6.74 -16.65 3.58
N LEU A 111 5.64 -15.90 3.44
CA LEU A 111 4.47 -15.95 4.32
C LEU A 111 3.35 -16.84 3.77
N GLY A 112 3.19 -16.93 2.46
CA GLY A 112 2.20 -17.77 1.78
C GLY A 112 2.31 -19.27 2.12
N PRO A 113 3.52 -19.88 2.09
CA PRO A 113 3.67 -21.29 2.45
C PRO A 113 3.42 -21.55 3.94
N ARG A 114 3.69 -20.57 4.82
CA ARG A 114 3.48 -20.70 6.27
C ARG A 114 2.00 -20.57 6.67
N ALA A 115 1.19 -19.90 5.86
CA ALA A 115 -0.26 -19.83 6.02
C ALA A 115 -0.96 -21.10 5.50
N SER A 116 -0.56 -21.64 4.32
CA SER A 116 -1.14 -22.88 3.78
C SER A 116 -0.68 -24.16 4.49
N ALA A 117 0.50 -24.17 5.13
CA ALA A 117 0.96 -25.34 5.89
C ALA A 117 0.38 -25.45 7.32
N ARG A 118 -0.43 -24.46 7.76
CA ARG A 118 -1.08 -24.44 9.08
C ARG A 118 -2.62 -24.46 9.04
N ALA A 119 -3.22 -24.47 7.85
CA ALA A 119 -4.64 -24.76 7.63
C ALA A 119 -4.84 -26.25 7.40
#